data_AF-A0A5K1JV57-F1
#
_entry.id   AF-A0A5K1JV57-F1
#
_cell.length_a   1.000
_cell.length_b   1.000
_cell.length_c   1.000
_cell.angle_alpha   90.00
_cell.angle_beta   90.00
_cell.angle_gamma   90.00
#
_symmetry.space_group_name_H-M   'P 1'
#
loop_
_entity.id
_entity.type
_entity.pdbx_description
1 polymer ?
#
loop_
_entity_poly.entity_id
_entity_poly.type
_entity_poly.pdbx_seq_one_letter_code
_entity_poly.pdbx_strand_id
1 'polypeptide(L)'
;MASDILPVALACIVVAMYAVRWYTDPLRSIPTVGGSSLPGLSYLSAFRTLGDFREALGEGYRKASFKIAALDRWLVIVSGRGMVEELKRRPAEELSAHRGSKRYVSEFHNFQPKYVVDPVVLSDQYHREVAREKLLKKLPGLLPDIIDEVFVAVDDNIPIGGNGVDATRVLGKIFARASNRTFVGLPLCRNEEYLALSIGFAMHFAKGAGALRLVPDFMKRTYESSEKLGDAWDDKP
;
A
#
# COMPACT_ATOMS: atom_id res chain seq x y z
N MET A 1 42.72 28.60 1.85
CA MET A 1 43.08 27.91 3.12
C MET A 1 41.99 28.01 4.16
N ALA A 2 41.61 29.18 4.70
CA ALA A 2 40.49 29.27 5.66
C ALA A 2 39.11 28.97 5.01
N SER A 3 38.95 29.28 3.72
CA SER A 3 37.75 29.00 2.91
C SER A 3 37.49 27.51 2.69
N ASP A 4 38.51 26.67 2.74
CA ASP A 4 38.44 25.24 2.36
C ASP A 4 38.23 24.34 3.59
N ILE A 5 38.54 24.84 4.78
CA ILE A 5 38.35 24.14 6.07
C ILE A 5 36.88 24.17 6.49
N LEU A 6 36.18 25.26 6.19
CA LEU A 6 34.76 25.47 6.55
C LEU A 6 33.81 24.44 5.91
N PRO A 7 33.88 24.12 4.60
CA PRO A 7 33.05 23.07 4.00
C PRO A 7 33.42 21.67 4.50
N VAL A 8 34.70 21.40 4.76
CA VAL A 8 35.15 20.10 5.29
C VAL A 8 34.66 19.91 6.73
N ALA A 9 34.76 20.93 7.57
CA ALA A 9 34.24 20.91 8.93
C ALA A 9 32.71 20.73 8.94
N LEU A 10 31.98 21.43 8.06
CA LEU A 10 30.53 21.26 7.90
C LEU A 10 30.17 19.83 7.46
N ALA A 11 30.89 19.27 6.48
CA ALA A 11 30.69 17.90 6.02
C ALA A 11 30.93 16.89 7.16
N CYS A 12 32.00 17.06 7.94
CA CYS A 12 32.29 16.22 9.10
C CYS A 12 31.19 16.32 10.17
N ILE A 13 30.66 17.52 10.43
CA ILE A 13 29.55 17.72 11.38
C ILE A 13 28.28 17.04 10.87
N VAL A 14 27.97 17.17 9.57
CA VAL A 14 26.83 16.47 8.95
C VAL A 14 26.98 14.96 9.06
N VAL A 15 28.15 14.41 8.73
CA VAL A 15 28.45 12.98 8.85
C VAL A 15 28.34 12.51 10.30
N ALA A 16 28.88 13.27 11.27
CA ALA A 16 28.81 12.95 12.68
C ALA A 16 27.36 12.99 13.19
N MET A 17 26.58 14.02 12.85
CA MET A 17 25.15 14.09 13.19
C MET A 17 24.37 12.93 12.58
N TYR A 18 24.68 12.57 11.33
CA TYR A 18 24.02 11.46 10.64
C TYR A 18 24.39 10.10 11.25
N ALA A 19 25.66 9.93 11.64
CA ALA A 19 26.14 8.77 12.36
C ALA A 19 25.46 8.67 13.73
N VAL A 20 25.48 9.73 14.55
CA VAL A 20 24.81 9.75 15.86
C VAL A 20 23.34 9.37 15.70
N ARG A 21 22.63 9.99 14.76
CA ARG A 21 21.22 9.69 14.48
C ARG A 21 21.00 8.23 14.13
N TRP A 22 21.86 7.63 13.30
CA TRP A 22 21.80 6.21 12.95
C TRP A 22 22.14 5.28 14.11
N TYR A 23 23.12 5.65 14.94
CA TYR A 23 23.52 4.90 16.13
C TYR A 23 22.43 4.89 17.21
N THR A 24 21.68 5.99 17.35
CA THR A 24 20.58 6.14 18.30
C THR A 24 19.23 5.64 17.77
N ASP A 25 19.16 5.19 16.51
CA ASP A 25 17.90 4.75 15.92
C ASP A 25 17.44 3.40 16.53
N PRO A 26 16.26 3.33 17.16
CA PRO A 26 15.75 2.08 17.75
C PRO A 26 15.61 0.97 16.71
N LEU A 27 15.41 1.31 15.42
CA LEU A 27 15.33 0.34 14.32
C LEU A 27 16.63 -0.43 14.12
N ARG A 28 17.77 0.05 14.62
CA ARG A 28 19.05 -0.66 14.49
C ARG A 28 19.06 -1.99 15.23
N SER A 29 18.28 -2.12 16.31
CA SER A 29 18.16 -3.36 17.08
C SER A 29 17.49 -4.50 16.32
N ILE A 30 16.73 -4.18 15.26
CA ILE A 30 15.99 -5.14 14.44
C ILE A 30 16.90 -5.65 13.32
N PRO A 31 16.99 -6.98 13.10
CA PRO A 31 17.84 -7.53 12.06
C PRO A 31 17.37 -7.08 10.68
N THR A 32 18.30 -6.54 9.88
CA THR A 32 18.06 -6.23 8.47
C THR A 32 18.19 -7.50 7.64
N VAL A 33 17.28 -7.67 6.68
CA VAL A 33 17.27 -8.78 5.73
C VAL A 33 17.31 -8.23 4.31
N GLY A 34 17.97 -8.95 3.39
CA GLY A 34 18.08 -8.53 1.98
C GLY A 34 19.11 -7.41 1.72
N GLY A 35 20.02 -7.13 2.66
CA GLY A 35 21.13 -6.21 2.43
C GLY A 35 21.67 -5.54 3.69
N SER A 36 22.19 -4.32 3.53
CA SER A 36 22.89 -3.58 4.59
C SER A 36 21.96 -2.64 5.36
N SER A 37 22.18 -2.53 6.67
CA SER A 37 21.50 -1.56 7.55
C SER A 37 22.03 -0.12 7.42
N LEU A 38 23.09 0.07 6.64
CA LEU A 38 23.78 1.35 6.44
C LEU A 38 22.94 2.28 5.55
N PRO A 39 22.76 3.57 5.89
CA PRO A 39 21.82 4.47 5.22
C PRO A 39 22.03 4.74 3.72
N GLY A 40 23.25 4.54 3.20
CA GLY A 40 23.54 4.65 1.77
C GLY A 40 23.32 3.33 1.02
N LEU A 41 23.82 2.23 1.61
CA LEU A 41 23.67 0.88 1.04
C LEU A 41 22.24 0.34 1.17
N SER A 42 21.41 0.95 2.02
CA SER A 42 19.99 0.60 2.15
C SER A 42 19.21 0.87 0.87
N TYR A 43 19.57 1.87 0.06
CA TYR A 43 18.92 2.10 -1.24
C TYR A 43 19.21 0.97 -2.23
N LEU A 44 20.46 0.52 -2.30
CA LEU A 44 20.81 -0.65 -3.13
C LEU A 44 20.06 -1.91 -2.65
N SER A 45 19.96 -2.06 -1.33
CA SER A 45 19.18 -3.13 -0.69
C SER A 45 17.68 -3.00 -1.01
N ALA A 46 17.14 -1.78 -1.12
CA ALA A 46 15.76 -1.52 -1.48
C ALA A 46 15.46 -1.87 -2.95
N PHE A 47 16.36 -1.56 -3.87
CA PHE A 47 16.24 -1.96 -5.27
C PHE A 47 16.29 -3.49 -5.43
N ARG A 48 17.22 -4.16 -4.72
CA ARG A 48 17.28 -5.63 -4.70
C ARG A 48 16.01 -6.24 -4.13
N THR A 49 15.52 -5.69 -3.02
CA THR A 49 14.26 -6.08 -2.38
C THR A 49 13.07 -5.95 -3.34
N LEU A 50 13.04 -4.94 -4.21
CA LEU A 50 11.96 -4.74 -5.16
C LEU A 50 11.87 -5.90 -6.18
N GLY A 51 13.01 -6.46 -6.59
CA GLY A 51 13.08 -7.62 -7.49
C GLY A 51 12.89 -8.96 -6.76
N ASP A 52 13.63 -9.17 -5.67
CA ASP A 52 13.72 -10.45 -4.97
C ASP A 52 13.00 -10.45 -3.61
N PHE A 53 11.84 -9.78 -3.53
CA PHE A 53 11.09 -9.64 -2.28
C PHE A 53 10.79 -11.00 -1.62
N ARG A 54 10.53 -12.03 -2.42
CA ARG A 54 10.23 -13.38 -1.95
C ARG A 54 11.41 -14.01 -1.20
N GLU A 55 12.63 -13.82 -1.68
CA GLU A 55 13.84 -14.34 -1.04
C GLU A 55 14.10 -13.62 0.29
N ALA A 56 14.01 -12.28 0.28
CA ALA A 56 14.13 -11.48 1.48
C ALA A 56 13.07 -11.84 2.54
N LEU A 57 11.82 -12.07 2.12
CA LEU A 57 10.78 -12.56 3.02
C LEU A 57 11.09 -13.95 3.58
N GLY A 58 11.54 -14.88 2.75
CA GLY A 58 11.87 -16.25 3.18
C GLY A 58 13.00 -16.28 4.20
N GLU A 59 14.02 -15.43 4.04
CA GLU A 59 15.09 -15.27 5.01
C GLU A 59 14.60 -14.65 6.31
N GLY A 60 13.77 -13.61 6.21
CA GLY A 60 13.22 -12.89 7.37
C GLY A 60 12.22 -13.71 8.18
N TYR A 61 11.43 -14.56 7.53
CA TYR A 61 10.40 -15.37 8.21
C TYR A 61 11.00 -16.28 9.30
N ARG A 62 12.25 -16.70 9.14
CA ARG A 62 12.98 -17.49 10.14
C ARG A 62 13.41 -16.69 11.39
N LYS A 63 13.44 -15.36 11.30
CA LYS A 63 14.00 -14.46 12.34
C LYS A 63 12.95 -13.88 13.29
N ALA A 64 11.68 -14.28 13.18
CA ALA A 64 10.52 -13.83 13.97
C ALA A 64 10.17 -12.33 13.86
N SER A 65 11.15 -11.43 13.84
CA SER A 65 11.01 -10.02 13.44
C SER A 65 12.21 -9.59 12.63
N PHE A 66 11.98 -8.79 11.59
CA PHE A 66 13.03 -8.30 10.71
C PHE A 66 12.61 -7.02 10.03
N LYS A 67 13.58 -6.30 9.46
CA LYS A 67 13.28 -5.14 8.62
C LYS A 67 13.88 -5.30 7.23
N ILE A 68 13.14 -4.80 6.24
CA ILE A 68 13.60 -4.72 4.85
C ILE A 68 13.60 -3.25 4.42
N ALA A 69 14.59 -2.87 3.61
CA ALA A 69 14.64 -1.55 3.01
C ALA A 69 13.59 -1.44 1.88
N ALA A 70 12.74 -0.41 1.95
CA ALA A 70 11.92 0.08 0.84
C ALA A 70 12.51 1.41 0.33
N LEU A 71 12.07 1.86 -0.84
CA LEU A 71 12.61 3.07 -1.50
C LEU A 71 12.44 4.34 -0.64
N ASP A 72 11.38 4.39 0.16
CA ASP A 72 11.00 5.54 0.97
C ASP A 72 11.21 5.32 2.48
N ARG A 73 11.42 4.08 2.94
CA ARG A 73 11.44 3.75 4.39
C ARG A 73 12.02 2.38 4.72
N TRP A 74 12.15 2.10 6.01
CA TRP A 74 12.29 0.73 6.53
C TRP A 74 10.92 0.10 6.77
N LEU A 75 10.69 -1.10 6.22
CA LEU A 75 9.51 -1.90 6.51
C LEU A 75 9.86 -2.93 7.58
N VAL A 76 9.30 -2.78 8.78
CA VAL A 76 9.44 -3.76 9.86
C VAL A 76 8.34 -4.82 9.72
N ILE A 77 8.74 -6.08 9.62
CA ILE A 77 7.84 -7.23 9.49
C ILE A 77 7.97 -8.09 10.73
N VAL A 78 6.83 -8.40 11.34
CA VAL A 78 6.71 -9.28 12.50
C VAL A 78 6.01 -10.57 12.04
N SER A 79 6.71 -11.70 12.15
CA SER A 79 6.24 -13.02 11.70
C SER A 79 6.12 -14.03 12.85
N GLY A 80 6.73 -13.77 14.01
CA GLY A 80 6.66 -14.64 15.17
C GLY A 80 5.26 -14.67 15.78
N ARG A 81 4.66 -15.87 15.91
CA ARG A 81 3.28 -16.04 16.42
C ARG A 81 3.03 -15.32 17.75
N GLY A 82 3.94 -15.42 18.71
CA GLY A 82 3.82 -14.74 20.01
C GLY A 82 3.85 -13.20 19.89
N MET A 83 4.76 -12.67 19.07
CA MET A 83 4.85 -11.23 18.81
C MET A 83 3.63 -10.70 18.05
N VAL A 84 3.08 -11.49 17.12
CA VAL A 84 1.84 -11.14 16.41
C VAL A 84 0.67 -11.06 17.37
N GLU A 85 0.53 -12.01 18.29
CA GLU A 85 -0.52 -11.97 19.31
C GLU A 85 -0.34 -10.83 20.31
N GLU A 86 0.90 -10.49 20.67
CA GLU A 86 1.19 -9.31 21.47
C GLU A 86 0.79 -8.03 20.72
N LEU A 87 1.19 -7.90 19.45
CA LEU A 87 0.88 -6.75 18.59
C LEU A 87 -0.64 -6.53 18.47
N LYS A 88 -1.42 -7.62 18.34
CA LYS A 88 -2.89 -7.58 18.26
C LYS A 88 -3.56 -7.09 19.54
N ARG A 89 -2.95 -7.33 20.72
CA ARG A 89 -3.53 -6.99 22.03
C ARG A 89 -3.24 -5.55 22.44
N ARG A 90 -2.31 -4.88 21.76
CA ARG A 90 -1.85 -3.55 22.12
C ARG A 90 -2.93 -2.50 21.84
N PRO A 91 -3.08 -1.50 22.72
CA PRO A 91 -4.08 -0.46 22.56
C PRO A 91 -3.76 0.44 21.35
N ALA A 92 -4.80 1.03 20.76
CA ALA A 92 -4.67 1.86 19.56
C ALA A 92 -3.87 3.16 19.79
N GLU A 93 -3.62 3.52 21.04
CA GLU A 93 -2.78 4.64 21.46
C GLU A 93 -1.27 4.32 21.32
N GLU A 94 -0.88 3.06 21.59
CA GLU A 94 0.51 2.59 21.47
C GLU A 94 0.82 2.13 20.04
N LEU A 95 -0.10 1.36 19.45
CA LEU A 95 0.00 0.82 18.10
C LEU A 95 -1.19 1.32 17.30
N SER A 96 -1.05 2.56 16.85
CA SER A 96 -2.11 3.16 16.08
C SER A 96 -1.93 2.88 14.60
N ALA A 97 -2.81 2.03 14.05
CA ALA A 97 -3.06 2.01 12.62
C ALA A 97 -3.50 3.39 12.09
N HIS A 98 -3.99 4.28 12.97
CA HIS A 98 -4.58 5.58 12.63
C HIS A 98 -3.86 6.85 13.20
N ARG A 99 -2.98 6.75 14.20
CA ARG A 99 -2.33 7.90 14.87
C ARG A 99 -0.81 7.96 14.70
N GLY A 100 -0.17 6.85 14.30
CA GLY A 100 1.04 6.93 13.46
C GLY A 100 0.74 7.68 12.16
N SER A 101 -0.52 7.98 11.89
CA SER A 101 -1.03 8.12 10.56
C SER A 101 -1.26 9.56 10.09
N LYS A 102 -1.12 10.60 10.92
CA LYS A 102 -1.08 11.97 10.35
C LYS A 102 0.09 12.17 9.36
N ARG A 103 1.12 11.31 9.41
CA ARG A 103 2.16 11.17 8.39
C ARG A 103 2.08 9.85 7.58
N TYR A 104 1.20 8.93 7.99
CA TYR A 104 1.10 7.53 7.53
C TYR A 104 -0.35 6.95 7.57
N VAL A 105 -1.44 7.74 7.28
CA VAL A 105 -2.85 7.27 7.10
C VAL A 105 -2.85 6.59 5.76
N SER A 106 -2.25 5.42 5.83
CA SER A 106 -1.70 4.67 4.77
C SER A 106 -1.73 3.23 5.26
N GLU A 107 -2.92 2.79 5.70
CA GLU A 107 -3.28 1.36 5.71
C GLU A 107 -2.94 0.74 4.34
N PHE A 108 -2.79 1.59 3.32
CA PHE A 108 -2.31 1.31 1.98
C PHE A 108 -1.18 2.24 1.50
N HIS A 109 -0.13 2.57 2.27
CA HIS A 109 0.94 3.47 1.73
C HIS A 109 1.58 2.98 0.44
N ASN A 110 1.65 1.66 0.27
CA ASN A 110 2.12 1.06 -0.98
C ASN A 110 1.25 1.47 -2.18
N PHE A 111 0.00 1.88 -1.93
CA PHE A 111 -0.95 2.36 -2.92
C PHE A 111 -1.06 3.88 -2.98
N GLN A 112 -0.31 4.62 -2.16
CA GLN A 112 -0.23 6.08 -2.22
C GLN A 112 -1.63 6.76 -2.27
N PRO A 113 -2.60 6.35 -1.42
CA PRO A 113 -4.02 6.68 -1.61
C PRO A 113 -4.29 8.18 -1.58
N LYS A 114 -3.47 8.96 -0.86
CA LYS A 114 -3.52 10.43 -0.84
C LYS A 114 -3.44 11.08 -2.23
N TYR A 115 -2.78 10.44 -3.18
CA TYR A 115 -2.55 10.98 -4.53
C TYR A 115 -3.40 10.31 -5.61
N VAL A 116 -4.11 9.23 -5.24
CA VAL A 116 -4.88 8.40 -6.20
C VAL A 116 -6.38 8.42 -5.88
N VAL A 117 -6.74 8.78 -4.63
CA VAL A 117 -8.11 8.86 -4.14
C VAL A 117 -8.39 10.26 -3.65
N ASP A 118 -9.61 10.71 -3.88
CA ASP A 118 -10.11 12.00 -3.41
C ASP A 118 -9.92 12.18 -1.88
N PRO A 119 -9.44 13.35 -1.42
CA PRO A 119 -9.24 13.63 0.01
C PRO A 119 -10.48 13.44 0.89
N VAL A 120 -11.68 13.64 0.37
CA VAL A 120 -12.95 13.44 1.10
C VAL A 120 -13.14 11.98 1.46
N VAL A 121 -12.80 11.06 0.55
CA VAL A 121 -12.87 9.60 0.77
C VAL A 121 -11.89 9.15 1.85
N LEU A 122 -10.78 9.87 2.03
CA LEU A 122 -9.77 9.54 3.05
C LEU A 122 -10.09 10.14 4.42
N SER A 123 -10.82 11.26 4.45
CA SER A 123 -11.19 11.95 5.69
C SER A 123 -12.46 11.38 6.31
N ASP A 124 -13.45 11.02 5.49
CA ASP A 124 -14.69 10.42 5.93
C ASP A 124 -14.56 8.88 5.96
N GLN A 125 -14.61 8.30 7.17
CA GLN A 125 -14.50 6.84 7.37
C GLN A 125 -15.82 6.09 7.11
N TYR A 126 -16.84 6.73 6.51
CA TYR A 126 -18.14 6.13 6.22
C TYR A 126 -18.05 4.73 5.58
N HIS A 127 -17.08 4.48 4.69
CA HIS A 127 -16.88 3.18 4.05
C HIS A 127 -16.67 2.04 5.06
N ARG A 128 -16.00 2.29 6.19
CA ARG A 128 -15.76 1.29 7.24
C ARG A 128 -17.07 0.92 7.94
N GLU A 129 -17.89 1.93 8.25
CA GLU A 129 -19.18 1.73 8.89
C GLU A 129 -20.16 1.03 7.94
N VAL A 130 -20.23 1.47 6.69
CA VAL A 130 -21.07 0.84 5.66
C VAL A 130 -20.65 -0.61 5.43
N ALA A 131 -19.35 -0.90 5.33
CA ALA A 131 -18.89 -2.28 5.18
C ALA A 131 -19.28 -3.16 6.38
N ARG A 132 -19.11 -2.65 7.61
CA ARG A 132 -19.47 -3.39 8.82
C ARG A 132 -20.97 -3.61 8.95
N GLU A 133 -21.76 -2.56 8.73
CA GLU A 133 -23.20 -2.55 9.01
C GLU A 133 -24.04 -3.11 7.86
N LYS A 134 -23.66 -2.81 6.61
CA LYS A 134 -24.47 -3.15 5.43
C LYS A 134 -23.96 -4.39 4.70
N LEU A 135 -22.66 -4.67 4.72
CA LEU A 135 -22.09 -5.85 4.05
C LEU A 135 -21.91 -7.02 5.02
N LEU A 136 -21.10 -6.86 6.06
CA LEU A 136 -20.72 -7.99 6.92
C LEU A 136 -21.91 -8.57 7.69
N LYS A 137 -22.82 -7.74 8.22
CA LYS A 137 -24.04 -8.21 8.91
C LYS A 137 -25.04 -8.90 7.99
N LYS A 138 -25.12 -8.48 6.72
CA LYS A 138 -26.06 -9.03 5.72
C LYS A 138 -25.47 -10.15 4.88
N LEU A 139 -24.18 -10.45 5.06
CA LEU A 139 -23.45 -11.44 4.28
C LEU A 139 -24.15 -12.80 4.21
N PRO A 140 -24.73 -13.35 5.30
CA PRO A 140 -25.43 -14.64 5.22
C PRO A 140 -26.59 -14.66 4.21
N GLY A 141 -27.29 -13.54 4.03
CA GLY A 141 -28.38 -13.44 3.07
C GLY A 141 -27.92 -13.17 1.63
N LEU A 142 -26.75 -12.54 1.46
CA LEU A 142 -26.18 -12.21 0.14
C LEU A 142 -25.35 -13.36 -0.44
N LEU A 143 -24.82 -14.25 0.41
CA LEU A 143 -23.91 -15.30 0.01
C LEU A 143 -24.47 -16.24 -1.06
N PRO A 144 -25.74 -16.70 -1.01
CA PRO A 144 -26.30 -17.54 -2.07
C PRO A 144 -26.27 -16.87 -3.44
N ASP A 145 -26.63 -15.58 -3.51
CA ASP A 145 -26.62 -14.80 -4.75
C ASP A 145 -25.22 -14.60 -5.31
N ILE A 146 -24.23 -14.41 -4.44
CA ILE A 146 -22.82 -14.27 -4.83
C ILE A 146 -22.31 -15.59 -5.39
N ILE A 147 -22.59 -16.71 -4.71
CA ILE A 147 -22.16 -18.04 -5.13
C ILE A 147 -22.78 -18.41 -6.48
N ASP A 148 -24.08 -18.17 -6.66
CA ASP A 148 -24.77 -18.38 -7.94
C ASP A 148 -24.09 -17.59 -9.07
N GLU A 149 -23.83 -16.29 -8.86
CA GLU A 149 -23.15 -15.47 -9.87
C GLU A 149 -21.72 -15.95 -10.16
N VAL A 150 -20.99 -16.44 -9.17
CA VAL A 150 -19.65 -17.00 -9.38
C VAL A 150 -19.71 -18.22 -10.30
N PHE A 151 -20.65 -19.15 -10.08
CA PHE A 151 -20.79 -20.33 -10.95
C PHE A 151 -21.14 -19.92 -12.38
N VAL A 152 -22.12 -19.04 -12.55
CA VAL A 152 -22.50 -18.53 -13.87
C VAL A 152 -21.32 -17.80 -14.54
N ALA A 153 -20.59 -16.97 -13.80
CA ALA A 153 -19.44 -16.24 -14.35
C ALA A 153 -18.28 -17.18 -14.72
N VAL A 154 -18.07 -18.27 -13.97
CA VAL A 154 -17.09 -19.31 -14.30
C VAL A 154 -17.47 -19.99 -15.60
N ASP A 155 -18.71 -20.47 -15.73
CA ASP A 155 -19.19 -21.14 -16.94
C ASP A 155 -19.13 -20.23 -18.17
N ASP A 156 -19.47 -18.94 -18.00
CA ASP A 156 -19.43 -17.94 -19.08
C ASP A 156 -18.00 -17.59 -19.55
N ASN A 157 -16.99 -17.69 -18.68
CA ASN A 157 -15.64 -17.15 -18.96
C ASN A 157 -14.54 -18.20 -19.03
N ILE A 158 -14.78 -19.43 -18.57
CA ILE A 158 -13.81 -20.53 -18.60
C ILE A 158 -14.27 -21.55 -19.66
N PRO A 159 -13.62 -21.60 -20.84
CA PRO A 159 -14.01 -22.51 -21.91
C PRO A 159 -13.73 -23.97 -21.54
N ILE A 160 -14.69 -24.85 -21.79
CA ILE A 160 -14.52 -26.30 -21.62
C ILE A 160 -13.69 -26.84 -22.79
N GLY A 161 -12.51 -27.39 -22.51
CA GLY A 161 -11.66 -28.05 -23.50
C GLY A 161 -10.79 -27.12 -24.37
N GLY A 162 -10.60 -25.86 -23.96
CA GLY A 162 -9.79 -24.87 -24.69
C GLY A 162 -8.30 -24.84 -24.33
N ASN A 163 -7.51 -24.21 -25.20
CA ASN A 163 -6.13 -23.79 -24.92
C ASN A 163 -6.15 -22.74 -23.79
N GLY A 164 -5.09 -22.71 -22.96
CA GLY A 164 -5.03 -21.94 -21.72
C GLY A 164 -5.54 -20.50 -21.82
N VAL A 165 -6.22 -20.06 -20.75
CA VAL A 165 -6.78 -18.70 -20.63
C VAL A 165 -5.85 -17.76 -19.88
N ASP A 166 -5.95 -16.46 -20.14
CA ASP A 166 -5.37 -15.44 -19.28
C ASP A 166 -6.15 -15.42 -17.94
N ALA A 167 -5.59 -16.11 -16.95
CA ALA A 167 -6.19 -16.25 -15.63
C ALA A 167 -6.43 -14.89 -14.96
N THR A 168 -5.57 -13.89 -15.18
CA THR A 168 -5.72 -12.56 -14.57
C THR A 168 -6.96 -11.87 -15.10
N ARG A 169 -7.14 -11.90 -16.43
CA ARG A 169 -8.30 -11.31 -17.09
C ARG A 169 -9.60 -12.03 -16.71
N VAL A 170 -9.59 -13.36 -16.76
CA VAL A 170 -10.78 -14.17 -16.45
C VAL A 170 -11.19 -14.01 -14.99
N LEU A 171 -10.26 -14.17 -14.05
CA LEU A 171 -10.54 -13.99 -12.63
C LEU A 171 -10.98 -12.56 -12.30
N GLY A 172 -10.34 -11.55 -12.91
CA GLY A 172 -10.75 -10.16 -12.74
C GLY A 172 -12.22 -9.93 -13.10
N LYS A 173 -12.69 -10.53 -14.20
CA LYS A 173 -14.09 -10.45 -14.64
C LYS A 173 -15.04 -11.23 -13.71
N ILE A 174 -14.66 -12.42 -13.27
CA ILE A 174 -15.45 -13.21 -12.30
C ILE A 174 -15.59 -12.45 -10.97
N PHE A 175 -14.49 -11.90 -10.43
CA PHE A 175 -14.53 -11.11 -9.20
C PHE A 175 -15.36 -9.84 -9.34
N ALA A 176 -15.27 -9.13 -10.47
CA ALA A 176 -16.07 -7.95 -10.74
C ALA A 176 -17.56 -8.29 -10.76
N ARG A 177 -17.97 -9.36 -11.46
CA ARG A 177 -19.37 -9.81 -11.49
C ARG A 177 -19.89 -10.19 -10.11
N ALA A 178 -19.16 -11.02 -9.38
CA ALA A 178 -19.54 -11.46 -8.03
C ALA A 178 -19.65 -10.28 -7.04
N SER A 179 -18.71 -9.33 -7.09
CA SER A 179 -18.76 -8.13 -6.25
C SER A 179 -19.94 -7.25 -6.64
N ASN A 180 -20.12 -7.00 -7.93
CA ASN A 180 -21.20 -6.16 -8.44
C ASN A 180 -22.58 -6.78 -8.21
N ARG A 181 -22.70 -8.12 -8.15
CA ARG A 181 -23.94 -8.80 -7.75
C ARG A 181 -24.41 -8.36 -6.37
N THR A 182 -23.48 -8.07 -5.47
CA THR A 182 -23.78 -7.55 -4.12
C THR A 182 -24.07 -6.06 -4.13
N PHE A 183 -23.27 -5.27 -4.85
CA PHE A 183 -23.34 -3.81 -4.77
C PHE A 183 -24.44 -3.19 -5.63
N VAL A 184 -24.63 -3.71 -6.85
CA VAL A 184 -25.58 -3.15 -7.83
C VAL A 184 -26.65 -4.14 -8.28
N GLY A 185 -26.45 -5.44 -8.05
CA GLY A 185 -27.42 -6.47 -8.40
C GLY A 185 -27.55 -6.73 -9.90
N LEU A 186 -28.57 -7.52 -10.27
CA LEU A 186 -28.92 -7.74 -11.68
C LEU A 186 -29.82 -6.61 -12.21
N PRO A 187 -29.76 -6.31 -13.52
CA PRO A 187 -28.87 -6.90 -14.54
C PRO A 187 -27.48 -6.25 -14.60
N LEU A 188 -27.26 -5.15 -13.87
CA LEU A 188 -26.08 -4.29 -14.03
C LEU A 188 -24.76 -5.00 -13.71
N CYS A 189 -24.75 -5.97 -12.78
CA CYS A 189 -23.56 -6.77 -12.49
C CYS A 189 -23.02 -7.58 -13.68
N ARG A 190 -23.85 -7.84 -14.71
CA ARG A 190 -23.46 -8.54 -15.95
C ARG A 190 -23.29 -7.60 -17.14
N ASN A 191 -23.53 -6.30 -16.96
CA ASN A 191 -23.36 -5.34 -18.04
C ASN A 191 -21.87 -5.18 -18.37
N GLU A 192 -21.48 -5.52 -19.61
CA GLU A 192 -20.08 -5.53 -20.04
C GLU A 192 -19.41 -4.14 -19.98
N GLU A 193 -20.16 -3.07 -20.23
CA GLU A 193 -19.63 -1.69 -20.16
C GLU A 193 -19.34 -1.31 -18.70
N TYR A 194 -20.25 -1.65 -17.78
CA TYR A 194 -20.04 -1.45 -16.35
C TYR A 194 -18.89 -2.31 -15.79
N LEU A 195 -18.76 -3.55 -16.26
CA LEU A 195 -17.63 -4.43 -15.90
C LEU A 195 -16.31 -3.86 -16.42
N ALA A 196 -16.27 -3.37 -17.66
CA ALA A 196 -15.07 -2.74 -18.22
C ALA A 196 -14.66 -1.50 -17.42
N LEU A 197 -15.62 -0.66 -17.01
CA LEU A 197 -15.37 0.51 -16.17
C LEU A 197 -14.85 0.13 -14.78
N SER A 198 -15.50 -0.81 -14.10
CA SER A 198 -15.11 -1.23 -12.74
C SER A 198 -13.74 -1.92 -12.70
N ILE A 199 -13.46 -2.82 -13.65
CA ILE A 199 -12.15 -3.45 -13.79
C ILE A 199 -11.09 -2.41 -14.21
N GLY A 200 -11.43 -1.53 -15.15
CA GLY A 200 -10.57 -0.46 -15.63
C GLY A 200 -10.12 0.46 -14.50
N PHE A 201 -11.07 0.93 -13.69
CA PHE A 201 -10.79 1.74 -12.50
C PHE A 201 -9.80 1.05 -11.56
N ALA A 202 -10.04 -0.21 -11.19
CA ALA A 202 -9.15 -0.96 -10.31
C ALA A 202 -7.72 -1.10 -10.89
N MET A 203 -7.61 -1.32 -12.20
CA MET A 203 -6.31 -1.40 -12.89
C MET A 203 -5.59 -0.06 -12.96
N HIS A 204 -6.31 1.05 -13.23
CA HIS A 204 -5.74 2.39 -13.23
C HIS A 204 -5.28 2.81 -11.83
N PHE A 205 -6.09 2.51 -10.81
CA PHE A 205 -5.72 2.71 -9.42
C PHE A 205 -4.42 1.98 -9.06
N ALA A 206 -4.32 0.68 -9.38
CA ALA A 206 -3.14 -0.12 -9.10
C ALA A 206 -1.88 0.38 -9.86
N LYS A 207 -2.04 0.80 -11.12
CA LYS A 207 -0.93 1.38 -11.91
C LYS A 207 -0.47 2.72 -11.35
N GLY A 208 -1.40 3.62 -11.00
CA GLY A 208 -1.09 4.92 -10.40
C GLY A 208 -0.36 4.78 -9.08
N ALA A 209 -0.88 3.92 -8.20
CA ALA A 209 -0.24 3.48 -6.96
C ALA A 209 1.21 3.00 -7.18
N GLY A 210 1.40 2.07 -8.11
CA GLY A 210 2.71 1.50 -8.43
C GLY A 210 3.70 2.54 -8.97
N ALA A 211 3.26 3.40 -9.88
CA ALA A 211 4.09 4.46 -10.45
C ALA A 211 4.53 5.46 -9.37
N LEU A 212 3.61 5.91 -8.53
CA LEU A 212 3.91 6.84 -7.43
C LEU A 212 4.86 6.24 -6.40
N ARG A 213 4.85 4.92 -6.20
CA ARG A 213 5.81 4.25 -5.30
C ARG A 213 7.26 4.41 -5.76
N LEU A 214 7.50 4.56 -7.06
CA LEU A 214 8.84 4.76 -7.62
C LEU A 214 9.31 6.21 -7.53
N VAL A 215 8.39 7.16 -7.33
CA VAL A 215 8.71 8.58 -7.24
C VAL A 215 9.17 8.92 -5.81
N PRO A 216 10.36 9.51 -5.62
CA PRO A 216 10.79 10.06 -4.34
C PRO A 216 9.81 11.07 -3.72
N ASP A 217 9.65 11.01 -2.39
CA ASP A 217 8.69 11.82 -1.66
C ASP A 217 8.90 13.34 -1.79
N PHE A 218 10.14 13.80 -2.00
CA PHE A 218 10.39 15.23 -2.17
C PHE A 218 9.75 15.80 -3.44
N MET A 219 9.65 15.00 -4.50
CA MET A 219 8.97 15.41 -5.75
C MET A 219 7.45 15.37 -5.60
N LYS A 220 6.91 14.43 -4.82
CA LYS A 220 5.48 14.37 -4.51
C LYS A 220 5.00 15.57 -3.69
N ARG A 221 5.82 16.04 -2.75
CA ARG A 221 5.50 17.25 -1.96
C ARG A 221 5.39 18.50 -2.82
N THR A 222 6.15 18.57 -3.92
CA THR A 222 6.09 19.71 -4.83
C THR A 222 4.74 19.77 -5.54
N TYR A 223 4.18 18.61 -5.91
CA TYR A 223 2.83 18.49 -6.48
C TYR A 223 1.74 18.97 -5.50
N GLU A 224 1.82 18.60 -4.22
CA GLU A 224 0.87 19.08 -3.20
C GLU A 224 0.92 20.60 -3.01
N SER A 225 2.10 21.20 -3.17
CA SER A 225 2.26 22.65 -3.07
C SER A 225 1.63 23.36 -4.27
N SER A 226 1.68 22.78 -5.47
CA SER A 226 1.05 23.37 -6.67
C SER A 226 -0.46 23.24 -6.68
N GLU A 227 -1.02 22.14 -6.19
CA GLU A 227 -2.48 21.92 -6.11
C GLU A 227 -3.12 22.88 -5.10
N LYS A 228 -2.53 23.01 -3.90
CA LYS A 228 -2.96 24.02 -2.91
C LYS A 228 -2.78 25.46 -3.38
N LEU A 229 -1.82 25.71 -4.27
CA LEU A 229 -1.70 27.00 -4.92
C LEU A 229 -2.85 27.21 -5.92
N GLY A 230 -3.20 26.18 -6.70
CA GLY A 230 -4.35 26.18 -7.63
C GLY A 230 -5.69 26.44 -6.95
N ASP A 231 -5.99 25.73 -5.86
CA ASP A 231 -7.21 25.95 -5.06
C ASP A 231 -7.27 27.37 -4.48
N ALA A 232 -6.11 27.95 -4.13
CA ALA A 232 -6.01 29.34 -3.67
C ALA A 232 -6.16 30.40 -4.79
N TRP A 233 -6.14 29.98 -6.06
CA TRP A 233 -6.45 30.86 -7.21
C TRP A 233 -7.94 30.83 -7.59
N ASP A 234 -8.65 29.72 -7.35
CA ASP A 234 -10.09 29.59 -7.58
C ASP A 234 -10.95 30.30 -6.49
N ASP A 235 -10.34 30.66 -5.36
CA ASP A 235 -10.95 31.40 -4.25
C ASP A 235 -10.77 32.94 -4.35
N LYS A 236 -10.35 33.47 -5.51
CA LYS A 236 -10.35 34.92 -5.76
C LYS A 236 -11.69 35.36 -6.38
N PRO A 237 -12.26 36.50 -5.96
CA PRO A 237 -13.58 36.97 -6.39
C PRO A 237 -13.65 37.26 -7.88
#